data_AF-A0A3N5MSY8-F1
#
_entry.id   AF-A0A3N5MSY8-F1
#
_cell.length_a   1.000
_cell.length_b   1.000
_cell.length_c   1.000
_cell.angle_alpha   90.00
_cell.angle_beta   90.00
_cell.angle_gamma   90.00
#
_symmetry.space_group_name_H-M   'P 1'
#
loop_
_entity.id
_entity.type
_entity.pdbx_description
1 polymer ?
#
loop_
_entity_poly.entity_id
_entity_poly.type
_entity_poly.pdbx_seq_one_letter_code
_entity_poly.pdbx_strand_id
1 'polypeptide(L)'
;KRFAFGDRESTMGYLVPRYVLWKAGVDLKDLEGYTFMANHNNVALSVLSGDYEAGAVRDDVFDKYQPKGLRAIAYTPQLSEHLFVAKSTMSRQKMEKLRGILLAVGKKPEEQAILNALKLRVTRLSGARDSDYDNIRQIYKTLKNLKEIP
;
A
#
# COMPACT_ATOMS: atom_id res chain seq x y z
N LYS A 1 -17.65 17.14 -3.39
CA LYS A 1 -16.38 16.95 -2.64
C LYS A 1 -15.38 16.20 -3.50
N ARG A 2 -14.11 16.63 -3.45
CA ARG A 2 -12.97 16.20 -4.23
C ARG A 2 -12.06 15.29 -3.41
N PHE A 3 -11.47 14.29 -4.04
CA PHE A 3 -10.60 13.29 -3.40
C PHE A 3 -9.22 13.20 -4.04
N ALA A 4 -8.15 13.18 -3.24
CA ALA A 4 -6.79 12.97 -3.71
C ALA A 4 -6.30 11.54 -3.43
N PHE A 5 -6.08 10.75 -4.49
CA PHE A 5 -5.41 9.45 -4.40
C PHE A 5 -3.89 9.63 -4.49
N GLY A 6 -3.17 8.59 -4.06
CA GLY A 6 -1.74 8.44 -4.34
C GLY A 6 -1.48 8.09 -5.81
N ASP A 7 -0.42 7.35 -6.07
CA ASP A 7 -0.09 6.88 -7.42
C ASP A 7 -1.15 5.90 -7.95
N ARG A 8 -1.46 5.97 -9.24
CA ARG A 8 -2.47 5.13 -9.90
C ARG A 8 -2.13 3.64 -9.84
N GLU A 9 -0.84 3.29 -9.88
CA GLU A 9 -0.37 1.91 -9.82
C GLU A 9 -0.16 1.44 -8.36
N SER A 10 -0.45 2.29 -7.37
CA SER A 10 -0.23 1.98 -5.97
C SER A 10 -1.38 1.18 -5.37
N THR A 11 -1.06 0.00 -4.81
CA THR A 11 -2.00 -0.80 -4.03
C THR A 11 -2.60 -0.01 -2.87
N MET A 12 -1.76 0.65 -2.06
CA MET A 12 -2.19 1.40 -0.87
C MET A 12 -2.51 2.87 -1.16
N GLY A 13 -2.07 3.40 -2.31
CA GLY A 13 -2.36 4.78 -2.74
C GLY A 13 -3.63 4.92 -3.56
N TYR A 14 -4.07 3.85 -4.23
CA TYR A 14 -5.29 3.87 -5.04
C TYR A 14 -6.17 2.64 -4.84
N LEU A 15 -5.68 1.42 -5.13
CA LEU A 15 -6.53 0.23 -5.21
C LEU A 15 -7.35 -0.01 -3.93
N VAL A 16 -6.68 -0.02 -2.77
CA VAL A 16 -7.31 -0.28 -1.48
C VAL A 16 -8.17 0.90 -1.02
N PRO A 17 -7.69 2.17 -1.07
CA PRO A 17 -8.56 3.33 -0.79
C PRO A 17 -9.81 3.39 -1.67
N ARG A 18 -9.69 3.10 -2.97
CA ARG A 18 -10.82 3.07 -3.90
C ARG A 18 -11.85 2.03 -3.48
N TYR A 19 -11.41 0.83 -3.09
CA TYR A 19 -12.29 -0.22 -2.57
C TYR A 19 -12.96 0.17 -1.26
N VAL A 20 -12.26 0.87 -0.36
CA VAL A 20 -12.85 1.37 0.89
C VAL A 20 -13.95 2.39 0.61
N LEU A 21 -13.75 3.32 -0.34
CA LEU A 21 -14.80 4.24 -0.79
C LEU A 21 -16.01 3.49 -1.36
N TRP A 22 -15.78 2.53 -2.25
CA TRP A 22 -16.85 1.73 -2.85
C TRP A 22 -17.65 0.97 -1.80
N LYS A 23 -16.98 0.33 -0.84
CA LYS A 23 -17.64 -0.36 0.28
C LYS A 23 -18.46 0.57 1.18
N ALA A 24 -18.08 1.85 1.24
CA ALA A 24 -18.85 2.89 1.94
C ALA A 24 -20.00 3.47 1.10
N GLY A 25 -20.24 2.93 -0.10
CA GLY A 25 -21.28 3.40 -1.01
C GLY A 25 -20.88 4.63 -1.83
N VAL A 26 -19.59 4.96 -1.90
CA VAL A 26 -19.07 6.09 -2.68
C VAL A 26 -18.35 5.58 -3.94
N ASP A 27 -18.95 5.88 -5.08
CA ASP A 27 -18.38 5.65 -6.40
C ASP A 27 -17.56 6.88 -6.86
N LEU A 28 -16.65 6.71 -7.81
CA LEU A 28 -15.87 7.82 -8.38
C LEU A 28 -16.77 8.87 -9.04
N LYS A 29 -17.90 8.45 -9.61
CA LYS A 29 -18.89 9.35 -10.22
C LYS A 29 -19.66 10.19 -9.19
N ASP A 30 -19.67 9.78 -7.92
CA ASP A 30 -20.29 10.53 -6.83
C ASP A 30 -19.35 11.62 -6.30
N LEU A 31 -18.07 11.57 -6.68
CA LEU A 31 -17.10 12.62 -6.38
C LEU A 31 -17.24 13.76 -7.38
N GLU A 32 -17.09 14.98 -6.87
CA GLU A 32 -17.05 16.19 -7.72
C GLU A 32 -15.79 16.24 -8.57
N GLY A 33 -14.72 15.58 -8.11
CA GLY A 33 -13.48 15.40 -8.85
C GLY A 33 -12.50 14.55 -8.05
N TYR A 34 -11.54 13.94 -8.73
CA TYR A 34 -10.44 13.25 -8.08
C TYR A 34 -9.15 13.38 -8.87
N THR A 35 -8.03 13.20 -8.18
CA THR A 35 -6.70 13.25 -8.80
C THR A 35 -5.81 12.12 -8.30
N PHE A 36 -4.72 11.89 -9.02
CA PHE A 36 -3.63 11.01 -8.62
C PHE A 36 -2.38 11.83 -8.36
N MET A 37 -1.73 11.60 -7.23
CA MET A 37 -0.48 12.25 -6.87
C MET A 37 0.59 11.21 -6.60
N ALA A 38 1.74 11.33 -7.27
CA ALA A 38 2.84 10.38 -7.14
C ALA A 38 3.39 10.24 -5.69
N ASN A 39 3.14 11.23 -4.82
CA ASN A 39 3.66 11.26 -3.45
C ASN A 39 2.54 11.46 -2.42
N HIS A 40 2.48 10.59 -1.41
CA HIS A 40 1.56 10.71 -0.28
C HIS A 40 1.69 12.03 0.50
N ASN A 41 2.88 12.64 0.55
CA ASN A 41 3.04 13.97 1.17
C ASN A 41 2.24 15.03 0.40
N ASN A 42 2.18 14.95 -0.94
CA ASN A 42 1.41 15.90 -1.74
C ASN A 42 -0.09 15.71 -1.50
N VAL A 43 -0.55 14.46 -1.36
CA VAL A 43 -1.93 14.16 -0.96
C VAL A 43 -2.25 14.83 0.38
N ALA A 44 -1.43 14.60 1.41
CA ALA A 44 -1.63 15.20 2.73
C ALA A 44 -1.65 16.74 2.70
N LEU A 45 -0.70 17.35 1.98
CA LEU A 45 -0.61 18.80 1.86
C LEU A 45 -1.81 19.39 1.11
N SER A 46 -2.31 18.72 0.08
CA SER A 46 -3.48 19.17 -0.69
C SER A 46 -4.79 19.14 0.12
N VAL A 47 -4.89 18.23 1.09
CA VAL A 47 -6.01 18.20 2.04
C VAL A 47 -5.87 19.31 3.08
N LEU A 48 -4.65 19.53 3.59
CA LEU A 48 -4.38 20.58 4.56
C LEU A 48 -4.54 22.00 3.99
N SER A 49 -4.24 22.20 2.70
CA SER A 49 -4.44 23.49 2.01
C SER A 49 -5.89 23.76 1.62
N GLY A 50 -6.76 22.75 1.66
CA GLY A 50 -8.14 22.84 1.21
C GLY A 50 -8.33 22.67 -0.31
N ASP A 51 -7.27 22.27 -1.04
CA ASP A 51 -7.37 21.95 -2.47
C ASP A 51 -8.20 20.69 -2.71
N TYR A 52 -8.26 19.77 -1.74
CA TYR A 52 -9.10 18.58 -1.72
C TYR A 52 -9.72 18.39 -0.34
N GLU A 53 -10.92 17.81 -0.25
CA GLU A 53 -11.58 17.61 1.04
C GLU A 53 -11.17 16.32 1.75
N ALA A 54 -10.62 15.35 1.02
CA ALA A 54 -10.12 14.10 1.56
C ALA A 54 -9.04 13.49 0.64
N GLY A 55 -8.25 12.56 1.18
CA GLY A 55 -7.27 11.82 0.39
C GLY A 55 -6.76 10.58 1.11
N ALA A 56 -6.03 9.74 0.39
CA ALA A 56 -5.48 8.49 0.89
C ALA A 56 -3.95 8.56 1.08
N VAL A 57 -3.48 8.33 2.30
CA VAL A 57 -2.07 8.39 2.67
C VAL A 57 -1.62 7.16 3.44
N ARG A 58 -0.31 6.87 3.41
CA ARG A 58 0.31 5.89 4.30
C ARG A 58 0.32 6.39 5.75
N ASP A 59 0.33 5.46 6.69
CA ASP A 59 0.31 5.74 8.14
C ASP A 59 1.45 6.67 8.58
N ASP A 60 2.67 6.48 8.08
CA ASP A 60 3.82 7.34 8.43
C ASP A 60 3.65 8.78 7.95
N VAL A 61 2.94 8.99 6.84
CA VAL A 61 2.59 10.32 6.35
C VAL A 61 1.43 10.89 7.17
N PHE A 62 0.44 10.08 7.53
CA PHE A 62 -0.62 10.51 8.44
C PHE A 62 -0.04 10.99 9.77
N ASP A 63 0.81 10.18 10.43
CA ASP A 63 1.44 10.51 11.71
C ASP A 63 2.22 11.83 11.64
N LYS A 64 2.93 12.07 10.52
CA LYS A 64 3.68 13.31 10.28
C LYS A 64 2.79 14.56 10.20
N TYR A 65 1.58 14.43 9.65
CA TYR A 65 0.69 15.56 9.35
C TYR A 65 -0.53 15.66 10.29
N GLN A 66 -0.80 14.65 11.11
CA GLN A 66 -1.86 14.66 12.11
C GLN A 66 -1.74 15.85 13.07
N PRO A 67 -0.55 16.17 13.64
CA PRO A 67 -0.41 17.35 14.50
C PRO A 67 -0.64 18.68 13.77
N LYS A 68 -0.64 18.66 12.42
CA LYS A 68 -0.86 19.83 11.57
C LYS A 68 -2.33 19.99 11.14
N GLY A 69 -3.23 19.17 11.67
CA GLY A 69 -4.67 19.28 11.43
C GLY A 69 -5.26 18.18 10.53
N LEU A 70 -4.45 17.23 10.05
CA LEU A 70 -4.97 16.10 9.29
C LEU A 70 -5.75 15.16 10.22
N ARG A 71 -6.91 14.67 9.77
CA ARG A 71 -7.78 13.77 10.55
C ARG A 71 -8.07 12.49 9.78
N ALA A 72 -7.94 11.35 10.45
CA ALA A 72 -8.36 10.07 9.89
C ALA A 72 -9.88 9.95 9.96
N ILE A 73 -10.50 9.58 8.84
CA ILE A 73 -11.95 9.32 8.74
C ILE A 73 -12.26 7.84 8.51
N ALA A 74 -11.27 7.06 8.05
CA ALA A 74 -11.34 5.62 7.85
C ALA A 74 -9.92 5.06 7.82
N TYR A 75 -9.78 3.77 8.14
CA TYR A 75 -8.55 3.01 7.98
C TYR A 75 -8.79 1.86 6.99
N THR A 76 -7.77 1.55 6.19
CA THR A 76 -7.81 0.38 5.30
C THR A 76 -7.75 -0.92 6.09
N PRO A 77 -8.28 -2.04 5.57
CA PRO A 77 -8.06 -3.34 6.20
C PRO A 77 -6.55 -3.66 6.27
N GLN A 78 -6.16 -4.51 7.21
CA GLN A 78 -4.80 -5.06 7.21
C GLN A 78 -4.63 -5.99 6.00
N LEU A 79 -3.58 -5.74 5.22
CA LEU A 79 -3.27 -6.49 4.01
C LEU A 79 -1.80 -6.86 4.02
N SER A 80 -1.47 -8.00 3.40
CA SER A 80 -0.08 -8.38 3.17
C SER A 80 0.53 -7.42 2.16
N GLU A 81 1.57 -6.71 2.59
CA GLU A 81 2.26 -5.74 1.75
C GLU A 81 3.40 -6.40 0.95
N HIS A 82 4.48 -5.63 0.72
CA HIS A 82 5.65 -5.95 -0.09
C HIS A 82 6.16 -7.38 0.08
N LEU A 83 6.50 -8.01 -1.06
CA LEU A 83 7.05 -9.35 -1.13
C LEU A 83 8.18 -9.44 -2.14
N PHE A 84 9.00 -10.47 -1.98
CA PHE A 84 9.92 -10.92 -3.02
C PHE A 84 9.24 -11.99 -3.88
N VAL A 85 9.24 -11.78 -5.19
CA VAL A 85 8.75 -12.74 -6.18
C VAL A 85 9.90 -13.25 -7.02
N ALA A 86 9.89 -14.55 -7.31
CA ALA A 86 10.84 -15.18 -8.23
C ALA A 86 10.18 -15.40 -9.60
N LYS A 87 10.97 -15.37 -10.67
CA LYS A 87 10.51 -15.77 -12.00
C LYS A 87 10.07 -17.24 -11.99
N SER A 88 9.03 -17.56 -12.75
CA SER A 88 8.54 -18.94 -12.91
C SER A 88 9.58 -19.91 -13.46
N THR A 89 10.59 -19.40 -14.17
CA THR A 89 11.69 -20.19 -14.75
C THR A 89 12.85 -20.46 -13.79
N MET A 90 12.84 -19.91 -12.57
CA MET A 90 13.89 -20.17 -11.58
C MET A 90 13.76 -21.61 -11.05
N SER A 91 14.88 -22.35 -11.01
CA SER A 91 14.87 -23.70 -10.46
C SER A 91 14.46 -23.70 -8.98
N ARG A 92 13.66 -24.69 -8.58
CA ARG A 92 13.20 -24.85 -7.19
C ARG A 92 14.34 -24.82 -6.19
N GLN A 93 15.45 -25.50 -6.49
CA GLN A 93 16.64 -25.52 -5.64
C GLN A 93 17.23 -24.12 -5.39
N LYS A 94 17.34 -23.28 -6.43
CA LYS A 94 17.83 -21.90 -6.29
C LYS A 94 16.86 -21.05 -5.48
N MET A 95 15.55 -21.19 -5.74
CA MET A 95 14.49 -20.46 -5.04
C MET A 95 14.47 -20.79 -3.53
N GLU A 96 14.52 -22.08 -3.16
CA GLU A 96 14.55 -22.47 -1.74
C GLU A 96 15.84 -22.02 -1.04
N LYS A 97 16.99 -22.08 -1.72
CA LYS A 97 18.25 -21.57 -1.17
C LYS A 97 18.18 -20.07 -0.89
N LEU A 98 17.68 -19.27 -1.83
CA LEU A 98 17.50 -17.84 -1.64
C LEU A 98 16.48 -17.52 -0.54
N ARG A 99 15.36 -18.24 -0.49
CA ARG A 99 14.36 -18.12 0.58
C ARG A 99 14.99 -18.37 1.95
N GLY A 100 15.78 -19.43 2.09
CA GLY A 100 16.48 -19.75 3.33
C GLY A 100 17.46 -18.65 3.76
N ILE A 101 18.21 -18.07 2.82
CA ILE A 101 19.12 -16.95 3.09
C ILE A 101 18.33 -15.73 3.57
N LEU A 102 17.31 -15.30 2.83
CA LEU A 102 16.51 -14.13 3.17
C LEU A 102 15.85 -14.25 4.55
N LEU A 103 15.29 -15.41 4.90
CA LEU A 103 14.66 -15.65 6.20
C LEU A 103 15.66 -15.76 7.36
N ALA A 104 16.95 -15.96 7.06
CA ALA A 104 18.00 -16.03 8.08
C ALA A 104 18.57 -14.65 8.45
N VAL A 105 18.42 -13.64 7.58
CA VAL A 105 18.94 -12.27 7.80
C VAL A 105 18.20 -11.58 8.95
N GLY A 106 18.94 -10.83 9.77
CA GLY A 106 18.40 -10.03 10.88
C GLY A 106 18.25 -10.83 12.17
N LYS A 107 18.90 -12.00 12.26
CA LYS A 107 18.98 -12.77 13.50
C LYS A 107 20.06 -12.23 14.43
N LYS A 108 21.03 -11.51 13.88
CA LYS A 108 22.12 -10.88 14.64
C LYS A 108 22.10 -9.36 14.49
N PRO A 109 22.48 -8.58 15.52
CA PRO A 109 22.47 -7.12 15.47
C PRO A 109 23.27 -6.54 14.28
N GLU A 110 24.40 -7.14 13.93
CA GLU A 110 25.25 -6.71 12.81
C GLU A 110 24.60 -6.86 11.43
N GLU A 111 23.60 -7.74 11.30
CA GLU A 111 22.87 -7.96 10.05
C GLU A 111 21.75 -6.93 9.83
N GLN A 112 21.43 -6.11 10.84
CA GLN A 112 20.37 -5.11 10.76
C GLN A 112 20.64 -4.06 9.67
N ALA A 113 21.91 -3.79 9.36
CA ALA A 113 22.30 -2.92 8.26
C ALA A 113 21.80 -3.43 6.89
N ILE A 114 21.75 -4.76 6.70
CA ILE A 114 21.24 -5.38 5.47
C ILE A 114 19.74 -5.12 5.34
N LEU A 115 18.99 -5.29 6.43
CA LEU A 115 17.53 -5.05 6.42
C LEU A 115 17.20 -3.57 6.24
N ASN A 116 17.97 -2.68 6.88
CA ASN A 116 17.81 -1.24 6.72
C ASN A 116 18.08 -0.78 5.28
N ALA A 117 18.99 -1.45 4.57
CA ALA A 117 19.24 -1.20 3.14
C ALA A 117 18.08 -1.65 2.24
N LEU A 118 17.28 -2.64 2.67
CA LEU A 118 16.08 -3.06 1.93
C LEU A 118 14.94 -2.05 2.12
N LYS A 119 14.59 -1.74 3.37
CA LYS A 119 13.58 -0.74 3.72
C LYS A 119 13.79 -0.33 5.17
N LEU A 120 13.76 0.98 5.41
CA LEU A 120 13.85 1.54 6.75
C LEU A 120 12.81 0.89 7.66
N ARG A 121 13.21 0.53 8.88
CA ARG A 121 12.39 -0.10 9.92
C ARG A 121 11.99 -1.56 9.68
N VAL A 122 12.52 -2.24 8.66
CA VAL A 122 12.39 -3.71 8.56
C VAL A 122 13.26 -4.36 9.62
N THR A 123 12.64 -5.14 10.50
CA THR A 123 13.34 -5.87 11.56
C THR A 123 13.61 -7.32 11.20
N ARG A 124 12.74 -7.94 10.40
CA ARG A 124 12.85 -9.33 9.93
C ARG A 124 12.11 -9.55 8.62
N LEU A 125 12.50 -10.58 7.89
CA LEU A 125 11.72 -11.14 6.79
C LEU A 125 10.95 -12.38 7.28
N SER A 126 9.71 -12.54 6.82
CA SER A 126 8.84 -13.67 7.13
C SER A 126 8.45 -14.43 5.86
N GLY A 127 8.03 -15.68 6.04
CA GLY A 127 7.50 -16.47 4.93
C GLY A 127 6.16 -15.90 4.47
N ALA A 128 5.99 -15.79 3.15
CA ALA A 128 4.72 -15.46 2.51
C ALA A 128 4.15 -16.69 1.79
N ARG A 129 2.83 -16.84 1.86
CA ARG A 129 2.03 -17.82 1.11
C ARG A 129 1.19 -17.08 0.07
N ASP A 130 0.84 -17.78 -1.00
CA ASP A 130 -0.06 -17.24 -2.01
C ASP A 130 -1.38 -16.72 -1.41
N SER A 131 -1.98 -17.51 -0.51
CA SER A 131 -3.24 -17.17 0.18
C SER A 131 -3.20 -15.89 1.01
N ASP A 132 -2.01 -15.45 1.44
CA ASP A 132 -1.87 -14.19 2.19
C ASP A 132 -2.25 -12.96 1.32
N TYR A 133 -2.41 -13.14 0.01
CA TYR A 133 -2.81 -12.14 -0.99
C TYR A 133 -4.22 -12.36 -1.56
N ASP A 134 -5.00 -13.30 -1.04
CA ASP A 134 -6.38 -13.55 -1.49
C ASP A 134 -7.28 -12.31 -1.35
N ASN A 135 -7.10 -11.56 -0.26
CA ASN A 135 -7.81 -10.30 0.00
C ASN A 135 -7.54 -9.24 -1.08
N ILE A 136 -6.29 -9.01 -1.46
CA ILE A 136 -5.89 -8.07 -2.51
C ILE A 136 -6.42 -8.54 -3.86
N ARG A 137 -6.37 -9.85 -4.14
CA ARG A 137 -6.97 -10.43 -5.35
C ARG A 137 -8.47 -10.19 -5.42
N GLN A 138 -9.19 -10.33 -4.30
CA GLN A 138 -10.62 -10.06 -4.25
C GLN A 138 -10.93 -8.57 -4.46
N ILE A 139 -10.15 -7.68 -3.85
CA ILE A 139 -10.26 -6.22 -4.07
C ILE A 139 -10.07 -5.91 -5.56
N TYR A 140 -8.98 -6.40 -6.15
CA TYR A 140 -8.67 -6.19 -7.57
C TYR A 140 -9.78 -6.71 -8.48
N LYS A 141 -10.27 -7.94 -8.27
CA LYS A 141 -11.39 -8.50 -9.04
C LYS A 141 -12.65 -7.64 -8.93
N THR A 142 -12.95 -7.15 -7.73
CA THR A 142 -14.13 -6.30 -7.48
C THR A 142 -14.04 -5.02 -8.29
N LEU A 143 -12.93 -4.28 -8.16
CA LEU A 143 -12.74 -3.01 -8.87
C LEU A 143 -12.62 -3.18 -10.39
N LYS A 144 -12.04 -4.30 -10.86
CA LYS A 144 -11.98 -4.64 -12.28
C LYS A 144 -13.38 -4.89 -12.84
N ASN A 145 -14.25 -5.58 -12.12
CA ASN A 145 -15.64 -5.81 -12.53
C ASN A 145 -16.44 -4.51 -12.62
N LEU A 146 -16.08 -3.50 -11.81
CA LEU A 146 -16.65 -2.15 -11.88
C LEU A 146 -16.08 -1.31 -13.05
N LYS A 147 -15.08 -1.81 -13.78
CA LYS A 147 -14.36 -1.11 -14.87
C LYS A 147 -13.62 0.16 -14.43
N GLU A 148 -13.20 0.21 -13.17
CA GLU A 148 -12.55 1.38 -12.56
C GLU A 148 -11.02 1.28 -12.52
N ILE A 149 -10.51 0.09 -12.82
CA ILE A 149 -9.10 -0.22 -13.01
C ILE A 149 -8.96 -1.05 -14.31
N PRO A 150 -7.78 -1.05 -14.95
CA PRO A 150 -7.52 -1.83 -16.16
C PRO A 150 -7.84 -3.34 -16.04
#